data_AF-A0A087RUD9-F1
#
_entry.id   AF-A0A087RUD9-F1
#
_cell.length_a   1.000
_cell.length_b   1.000
_cell.length_c   1.000
_cell.angle_alpha   90.00
_cell.angle_beta   90.00
_cell.angle_gamma   90.00
#
_symmetry.space_group_name_H-M   'P 1'
#
loop_
_entity.id
_entity.type
_entity.pdbx_description
1 polymer ?
#
loop_
_entity_poly.entity_id
_entity_poly.type
_entity_poly.pdbx_seq_one_letter_code
_entity_poly.pdbx_strand_id
1 'polypeptide(L)'
;AVLGKKNEFLRTPKYGVLKKKDDWKDNAYNLPFSQVTLLEIFFGVYGMLGIFVAIFSNNPIFVPIIALQTVGFFYIAYLSLSHTRFKRNKSSVARVMTKKEKMANRVYKLSMVGIVGIIIFGGFMAIYGYSVDIYPLDRIRGNLDGIIGSSDPEDIRTHLVAIQADMDGIMANDLIPEKTNADGEIISKNPVWLFSTESTNFVRIQENLDTLRASVDKIATVPKDSSAYHTGMMDVSDRALLIKTNIMDATPYMYVSVANLMFTTVWIAALLGIFAALKRKKEQLKEADDVGV
;
A
#
# COMPACT_ATOMS: atom_id res chain seq x y z
N ALA A 1 -32.79 -46.34 -27.05
CA ALA A 1 -31.40 -46.47 -27.55
C ALA A 1 -31.01 -47.93 -27.83
N VAL A 2 -31.44 -48.90 -27.00
CA VAL A 2 -31.11 -50.34 -27.17
C VAL A 2 -31.94 -51.06 -28.24
N LEU A 3 -33.01 -50.45 -28.79
CA LEU A 3 -33.93 -51.08 -29.76
C LEU A 3 -34.04 -50.34 -31.11
N GLY A 4 -33.00 -49.63 -31.53
CA GLY A 4 -32.87 -49.13 -32.91
C GLY A 4 -33.90 -48.09 -33.41
N LYS A 5 -34.92 -47.72 -32.64
CA LYS A 5 -35.82 -46.62 -33.01
C LYS A 5 -35.10 -45.27 -32.90
N LYS A 6 -35.06 -44.54 -34.02
CA LYS A 6 -34.57 -43.16 -34.08
C LYS A 6 -35.48 -42.28 -33.22
N ASN A 7 -34.88 -41.66 -32.20
CA ASN A 7 -35.59 -40.79 -31.28
C ASN A 7 -35.81 -39.42 -31.94
N GLU A 8 -37.02 -38.87 -31.85
CA GLU A 8 -37.46 -37.61 -32.49
C GLU A 8 -36.81 -36.35 -31.88
N PHE A 9 -36.07 -36.52 -30.78
CA PHE A 9 -35.26 -35.49 -30.17
C PHE A 9 -33.96 -35.28 -30.94
N LEU A 10 -34.04 -34.63 -32.10
CA LEU A 10 -32.90 -33.98 -32.75
C LEU A 10 -32.49 -32.75 -31.92
N ARG A 11 -31.93 -32.96 -30.72
CA ARG A 11 -31.30 -31.86 -29.98
C ARG A 11 -29.97 -31.57 -30.64
N THR A 12 -29.88 -30.42 -31.31
CA THR A 12 -28.58 -29.89 -31.75
C THR A 12 -27.71 -29.65 -30.52
N PRO A 13 -26.48 -30.17 -30.45
CA PRO A 13 -25.62 -29.96 -29.31
C PRO A 13 -25.39 -28.46 -29.11
N LYS A 14 -25.67 -27.95 -27.90
CA LYS A 14 -25.58 -26.52 -27.55
C LYS A 14 -24.22 -25.88 -27.87
N TYR A 15 -23.16 -26.70 -27.88
CA TYR A 15 -21.79 -26.31 -28.21
C TYR A 15 -21.30 -26.85 -29.56
N GLY A 16 -22.15 -27.42 -30.42
CA GLY A 16 -21.74 -27.81 -31.78
C GLY A 16 -20.58 -28.81 -31.87
N VAL A 17 -20.33 -29.61 -30.82
CA VAL A 17 -19.26 -30.61 -30.78
C VAL A 17 -19.68 -31.80 -31.65
N LEU A 18 -19.15 -31.87 -32.87
CA LEU A 18 -19.53 -32.89 -33.86
C LEU A 18 -18.46 -33.97 -34.03
N LYS A 19 -17.18 -33.66 -33.74
CA LYS A 19 -16.04 -34.58 -33.88
C LYS A 19 -15.43 -34.94 -32.53
N LYS A 20 -14.83 -36.14 -32.40
CA LYS A 20 -14.13 -36.59 -31.18
C LYS A 20 -12.97 -35.68 -30.71
N LYS A 21 -12.46 -34.81 -31.60
CA LYS A 21 -11.40 -33.83 -31.30
C LYS A 21 -11.93 -32.41 -31.07
N ASP A 22 -13.24 -32.16 -31.25
CA ASP A 22 -13.82 -30.87 -30.92
C ASP A 22 -13.97 -30.77 -29.39
N ASP A 23 -13.43 -29.70 -28.80
CA ASP A 23 -13.64 -29.38 -27.40
C ASP A 23 -14.74 -28.32 -27.30
N TRP A 24 -15.67 -28.51 -26.36
CA TRP A 24 -16.73 -27.54 -26.10
C TRP A 24 -16.16 -26.16 -25.72
N LYS A 25 -14.93 -26.13 -25.17
CA LYS A 25 -14.18 -24.95 -24.74
C LYS A 25 -13.70 -24.03 -25.87
N ASP A 26 -13.76 -24.46 -27.14
CA ASP A 26 -13.34 -23.65 -28.30
C ASP A 26 -14.52 -22.95 -29.00
N ASN A 27 -15.74 -23.09 -28.48
CA ASN A 27 -16.96 -22.53 -29.11
C ASN A 27 -17.27 -21.08 -28.71
N ALA A 28 -18.12 -20.44 -29.52
CA ALA A 28 -18.47 -19.01 -29.42
C ALA A 28 -19.12 -18.57 -28.10
N TYR A 29 -19.60 -19.51 -27.28
CA TYR A 29 -20.17 -19.28 -25.94
C TYR A 29 -19.12 -19.15 -24.81
N ASN A 30 -17.89 -18.71 -25.14
CA ASN A 30 -16.87 -18.44 -24.13
C ASN A 30 -17.10 -17.09 -23.44
N LEU A 31 -17.10 -17.11 -22.09
CA LEU A 31 -17.30 -15.93 -21.26
C LEU A 31 -16.05 -15.03 -21.31
N PRO A 32 -16.19 -13.73 -21.58
CA PRO A 32 -15.06 -12.79 -21.55
C PRO A 32 -14.59 -12.54 -20.12
N PHE A 33 -13.34 -12.07 -19.98
CA PHE A 33 -12.77 -11.63 -18.70
C PHE A 33 -13.70 -10.61 -18.02
N SER A 34 -14.16 -10.91 -16.81
CA SER A 34 -15.10 -10.08 -16.08
C SER A 34 -14.37 -9.07 -15.17
N GLN A 35 -14.96 -7.89 -15.00
CA GLN A 35 -14.45 -6.91 -14.02
C GLN A 35 -14.57 -7.42 -12.57
N VAL A 36 -15.47 -8.36 -12.32
CA VAL A 36 -15.67 -9.00 -11.02
C VAL A 36 -14.43 -9.81 -10.62
N THR A 37 -13.76 -10.46 -11.57
CA THR A 37 -12.53 -11.23 -11.32
C THR A 37 -11.37 -10.38 -10.83
N LEU A 38 -11.25 -9.12 -11.29
CA LEU A 38 -10.25 -8.18 -10.74
C LEU A 38 -10.56 -7.86 -9.27
N LEU A 39 -11.84 -7.73 -8.95
CA LEU A 39 -12.32 -7.40 -7.61
C LEU A 39 -12.14 -8.58 -6.63
N GLU A 40 -12.32 -9.81 -7.12
CA GLU A 40 -12.01 -11.05 -6.40
C GLU A 40 -10.51 -11.16 -6.06
N ILE A 41 -9.63 -10.87 -7.03
CA ILE A 41 -8.18 -10.86 -6.80
C ILE A 41 -7.82 -9.77 -5.78
N PHE A 42 -8.40 -8.57 -5.93
CA PHE A 42 -8.17 -7.47 -5.00
C PHE A 42 -8.53 -7.84 -3.56
N PHE A 43 -9.73 -8.41 -3.33
CA PHE A 43 -10.14 -8.84 -2.00
C PHE A 43 -9.33 -10.03 -1.47
N GLY A 44 -8.85 -10.93 -2.34
CA GLY A 44 -7.89 -11.96 -1.96
C GLY A 44 -6.58 -11.36 -1.43
N VAL A 45 -5.98 -10.42 -2.17
CA VAL A 45 -4.75 -9.73 -1.73
C VAL A 45 -4.98 -8.92 -0.45
N TYR A 46 -6.12 -8.24 -0.34
CA TYR A 46 -6.50 -7.50 0.86
C TYR A 46 -6.62 -8.42 2.09
N GLY A 47 -7.28 -9.58 1.95
CA GLY A 47 -7.38 -10.56 3.02
C GLY A 47 -6.02 -11.12 3.42
N MET A 48 -5.11 -11.33 2.47
CA MET A 48 -3.73 -11.73 2.76
C MET A 48 -2.97 -10.69 3.59
N LEU A 49 -3.12 -9.40 3.27
CA LEU A 49 -2.57 -8.32 4.10
C LEU A 49 -3.20 -8.30 5.50
N GLY A 50 -4.51 -8.54 5.61
CA GLY A 50 -5.22 -8.64 6.89
C GLY A 50 -4.68 -9.77 7.77
N ILE A 51 -4.29 -10.91 7.18
CA ILE A 51 -3.63 -12.01 7.92
C ILE A 51 -2.29 -11.54 8.49
N PHE A 52 -1.46 -10.86 7.69
CA PHE A 52 -0.19 -10.33 8.18
C PHE A 52 -0.41 -9.33 9.32
N VAL A 53 -1.33 -8.38 9.16
CA VAL A 53 -1.67 -7.42 10.21
C VAL A 53 -2.12 -8.12 11.50
N ALA A 54 -3.01 -9.12 11.41
CA ALA A 54 -3.47 -9.85 12.58
C ALA A 54 -2.35 -10.59 13.34
N ILE A 55 -1.36 -11.12 12.62
CA ILE A 55 -0.17 -11.75 13.21
C ILE A 55 0.71 -10.70 13.90
N PHE A 56 1.02 -9.59 13.23
CA PHE A 56 1.89 -8.54 13.78
C PHE A 56 1.24 -7.75 14.92
N SER A 57 -0.09 -7.66 14.96
CA SER A 57 -0.84 -7.01 16.05
C SER A 57 -1.14 -7.93 17.24
N ASN A 58 -0.48 -9.09 17.35
CA ASN A 58 -0.67 -10.08 18.43
C ASN A 58 -2.14 -10.51 18.66
N ASN A 59 -2.96 -10.49 17.60
CA ASN A 59 -4.36 -10.91 17.64
C ASN A 59 -4.62 -12.07 16.67
N PRO A 60 -4.05 -13.26 16.93
CA PRO A 60 -4.13 -14.40 16.00
C PRO A 60 -5.53 -15.00 15.88
N ILE A 61 -6.47 -14.64 16.77
CA ILE A 61 -7.84 -15.16 16.75
C ILE A 61 -8.59 -14.83 15.45
N PHE A 62 -8.23 -13.73 14.79
CA PHE A 62 -8.84 -13.30 13.53
C PHE A 62 -8.25 -14.00 12.30
N VAL A 63 -7.05 -14.59 12.43
CA VAL A 63 -6.35 -15.26 11.32
C VAL A 63 -7.20 -16.35 10.67
N PRO A 64 -7.79 -17.34 11.38
CA PRO A 64 -8.59 -18.39 10.74
C PRO A 64 -9.82 -17.85 10.01
N ILE A 65 -10.45 -16.80 10.55
CA ILE A 65 -11.64 -16.16 9.95
C ILE A 65 -11.27 -15.47 8.64
N ILE A 66 -10.21 -14.65 8.66
CA ILE A 66 -9.74 -13.92 7.48
C ILE A 66 -9.14 -14.87 6.44
N ALA A 67 -8.43 -15.92 6.88
CA ALA A 67 -7.82 -16.91 6.02
C ALA A 67 -8.86 -17.67 5.19
N LEU A 68 -9.97 -18.08 5.80
CA LEU A 68 -11.07 -18.77 5.10
C LEU A 68 -11.61 -17.90 3.95
N GLN A 69 -11.86 -16.61 4.23
CA GLN A 69 -12.34 -15.65 3.23
C GLN A 69 -11.31 -15.43 2.11
N THR A 70 -10.03 -15.27 2.49
CA THR A 70 -8.91 -15.02 1.58
C THR A 70 -8.73 -16.17 0.59
N VAL A 71 -8.72 -17.41 1.09
CA VAL A 71 -8.63 -18.61 0.26
C VAL A 71 -9.84 -18.71 -0.67
N GLY A 72 -11.04 -18.40 -0.18
CA GLY A 72 -12.26 -18.37 -1.00
C GLY A 72 -12.16 -17.41 -2.19
N PHE A 73 -11.73 -16.17 -1.96
CA PHE A 73 -11.55 -15.18 -3.03
C PHE A 73 -10.50 -15.61 -4.05
N PHE A 74 -9.34 -16.11 -3.61
CA PHE A 74 -8.33 -16.62 -4.53
C PHE A 74 -8.80 -17.84 -5.31
N TYR A 75 -9.58 -18.72 -4.70
CA TYR A 75 -10.13 -19.89 -5.37
C TYR A 75 -11.12 -19.50 -6.48
N ILE A 76 -12.04 -18.58 -6.20
CA ILE A 76 -12.99 -18.07 -7.20
C ILE A 76 -12.25 -17.31 -8.30
N ALA A 77 -11.30 -16.44 -7.94
CA ALA A 77 -10.47 -15.73 -8.90
C ALA A 77 -9.69 -16.69 -9.82
N TYR A 78 -9.11 -17.75 -9.26
CA TYR A 78 -8.40 -18.78 -10.00
C TYR A 78 -9.33 -19.51 -10.98
N LEU A 79 -10.53 -19.94 -10.54
CA LEU A 79 -11.52 -20.57 -11.40
C LEU A 79 -11.97 -19.64 -12.53
N SER A 80 -12.29 -18.38 -12.20
CA SER A 80 -12.66 -17.34 -13.16
C SER A 80 -11.56 -17.12 -14.21
N LEU A 81 -10.29 -17.05 -13.80
CA LEU A 81 -9.15 -16.93 -14.72
C LEU A 81 -8.98 -18.18 -15.59
N SER A 82 -9.06 -19.37 -14.99
CA SER A 82 -8.89 -20.64 -15.71
C SER A 82 -9.96 -20.89 -16.78
N HIS A 83 -11.18 -20.41 -16.54
CA HIS A 83 -12.31 -20.49 -17.47
C HIS A 83 -12.34 -19.33 -18.47
N THR A 84 -11.58 -18.26 -18.23
CA THR A 84 -11.45 -17.14 -19.17
C THR A 84 -10.43 -17.49 -20.24
N ARG A 85 -10.90 -17.78 -21.47
CA ARG A 85 -10.01 -17.85 -22.65
C ARG A 85 -10.19 -16.59 -23.49
N PHE A 86 -9.11 -15.85 -23.68
CA PHE A 86 -9.10 -14.71 -24.59
C PHE A 86 -9.49 -15.18 -26.00
N LYS A 87 -10.58 -14.62 -26.53
CA LYS A 87 -11.07 -14.84 -27.88
C LYS A 87 -9.97 -14.46 -28.88
N ARG A 88 -9.10 -15.40 -29.27
CA ARG A 88 -8.14 -15.17 -30.35
C ARG A 88 -8.95 -15.26 -31.64
N ASN A 89 -9.33 -14.11 -32.19
CA ASN A 89 -10.00 -14.01 -33.48
C ASN A 89 -9.09 -14.63 -34.54
N LYS A 90 -9.28 -15.92 -34.85
CA LYS A 90 -8.51 -16.63 -35.89
C LYS A 90 -8.97 -16.29 -37.30
N SER A 91 -10.05 -15.52 -37.43
CA SER A 91 -10.69 -15.22 -38.71
C SER A 91 -11.15 -13.76 -38.78
N SER A 92 -10.25 -12.79 -38.58
CA SER A 92 -10.48 -11.47 -39.16
C SER A 92 -9.66 -11.39 -40.44
N VAL A 93 -10.33 -11.37 -41.59
CA VAL A 93 -9.74 -10.83 -42.83
C VAL A 93 -9.05 -9.52 -42.47
N ALA A 94 -7.85 -9.27 -42.99
CA ALA A 94 -7.09 -8.06 -42.70
C ALA A 94 -7.90 -6.82 -43.13
N ARG A 95 -8.76 -6.33 -42.24
CA ARG A 95 -9.60 -5.15 -42.44
C ARG A 95 -8.66 -3.95 -42.42
N VAL A 96 -8.71 -3.13 -43.47
CA VAL A 96 -7.96 -1.87 -43.51
C VAL A 96 -8.56 -0.96 -42.45
N MET A 97 -7.85 -0.76 -41.34
CA MET A 97 -8.33 0.07 -40.24
C MET A 97 -8.62 1.49 -40.72
N THR A 98 -9.81 2.01 -40.37
CA THR A 98 -10.18 3.39 -40.72
C THR A 98 -9.28 4.38 -39.98
N LYS A 99 -9.18 5.63 -40.48
CA LYS A 99 -8.37 6.68 -39.81
C LYS A 99 -8.77 6.87 -38.34
N LYS A 100 -10.07 6.73 -38.02
CA LYS A 100 -10.63 6.82 -36.66
C LYS A 100 -10.15 5.67 -35.76
N GLU A 101 -10.17 4.43 -36.25
CA GLU A 101 -9.68 3.26 -35.49
C GLU A 101 -8.16 3.31 -35.26
N LYS A 102 -7.37 3.74 -36.27
CA LYS A 102 -5.92 3.93 -36.12
C LYS A 102 -5.59 4.98 -35.06
N MET A 103 -6.33 6.09 -35.05
CA MET A 103 -6.19 7.14 -34.02
C MET A 103 -6.55 6.60 -32.64
N ALA A 104 -7.66 5.86 -32.50
CA ALA A 104 -8.08 5.30 -31.23
C ALA A 104 -7.11 4.24 -30.69
N ASN A 105 -6.52 3.41 -31.55
CA ASN A 105 -5.46 2.45 -31.16
C ASN A 105 -4.20 3.18 -30.67
N ARG A 106 -3.81 4.29 -31.31
CA ARG A 106 -2.70 5.14 -30.84
C ARG A 106 -3.01 5.75 -29.47
N VAL A 107 -4.22 6.27 -29.27
CA VAL A 107 -4.66 6.80 -27.97
C VAL A 107 -4.67 5.71 -26.91
N TYR A 108 -5.21 4.52 -27.20
CA TYR A 108 -5.21 3.39 -26.26
C TYR A 108 -3.79 2.96 -25.85
N LYS A 109 -2.88 2.85 -26.82
CA LYS A 109 -1.47 2.54 -26.55
C LYS A 109 -0.80 3.63 -25.71
N LEU A 110 -1.05 4.90 -26.01
CA LEU A 110 -0.52 6.03 -25.22
C LEU A 110 -1.09 6.03 -23.80
N SER A 111 -2.40 5.77 -23.62
CA SER A 111 -3.01 5.65 -22.30
C SER A 111 -2.48 4.45 -21.52
N MET A 112 -2.20 3.31 -22.19
CA MET A 112 -1.58 2.15 -21.54
C MET A 112 -0.18 2.49 -21.02
N VAL A 113 0.64 3.13 -21.84
CA VAL A 113 1.97 3.63 -21.42
C VAL A 113 1.82 4.65 -20.29
N GLY A 114 0.83 5.54 -20.36
CA GLY A 114 0.52 6.51 -19.32
C GLY A 114 0.15 5.86 -17.98
N ILE A 115 -0.69 4.81 -18.00
CA ILE A 115 -1.06 4.05 -16.79
C ILE A 115 0.17 3.37 -16.19
N VAL A 116 1.01 2.73 -17.02
CA VAL A 116 2.25 2.11 -16.54
C VAL A 116 3.20 3.15 -15.94
N GLY A 117 3.36 4.30 -16.60
CA GLY A 117 4.16 5.41 -16.09
C GLY A 117 3.66 5.94 -14.75
N ILE A 118 2.34 6.08 -14.60
CA ILE A 118 1.68 6.46 -13.34
C ILE A 118 1.96 5.44 -12.24
N ILE A 119 1.86 4.14 -12.52
CA ILE A 119 2.12 3.09 -11.53
C ILE A 119 3.58 3.10 -11.08
N ILE A 120 4.52 3.19 -12.03
CA ILE A 120 5.96 3.25 -11.72
C ILE A 120 6.28 4.49 -10.90
N PHE A 121 5.77 5.65 -11.29
CA PHE A 121 5.97 6.89 -10.57
C PHE A 121 5.34 6.85 -9.17
N GLY A 122 4.12 6.31 -9.04
CA GLY A 122 3.47 6.13 -7.74
C GLY A 122 4.26 5.20 -6.82
N GLY A 123 4.78 4.10 -7.34
CA GLY A 123 5.66 3.19 -6.60
C GLY A 123 6.96 3.87 -6.14
N PHE A 124 7.60 4.65 -7.02
CA PHE A 124 8.78 5.44 -6.66
C PHE A 124 8.46 6.47 -5.57
N MET A 125 7.37 7.23 -5.71
CA MET A 125 6.94 8.20 -4.71
C MET A 125 6.62 7.55 -3.35
N ALA A 126 6.05 6.35 -3.34
CA ALA A 126 5.79 5.61 -2.10
C ALA A 126 7.09 5.21 -1.39
N ILE A 127 8.08 4.71 -2.13
CA ILE A 127 9.39 4.34 -1.58
C ILE A 127 10.12 5.59 -1.07
N TYR A 128 10.10 6.66 -1.87
CA TYR A 128 10.72 7.92 -1.50
C TYR A 128 10.09 8.52 -0.24
N GLY A 129 8.76 8.63 -0.20
CA GLY A 129 8.03 9.12 0.96
C GLY A 129 8.31 8.27 2.22
N TYR A 130 8.33 6.95 2.09
CA TYR A 130 8.74 6.09 3.20
C TYR A 130 10.17 6.40 3.68
N SER A 131 11.12 6.54 2.76
CA SER A 131 12.53 6.78 3.10
C SER A 131 12.79 8.13 3.79
N VAL A 132 11.99 9.15 3.46
CA VAL A 132 12.15 10.51 3.99
C VAL A 132 11.33 10.72 5.26
N ASP A 133 10.07 10.29 5.27
CA ASP A 133 9.13 10.66 6.33
C ASP A 133 9.05 9.60 7.45
N ILE A 134 9.20 8.31 7.10
CA ILE A 134 8.92 7.20 8.05
C ILE A 134 10.19 6.51 8.52
N TYR A 135 11.10 6.22 7.60
CA TYR A 135 12.31 5.46 7.90
C TYR A 135 13.18 6.09 9.01
N PRO A 136 13.30 7.43 9.13
CA PRO A 136 13.96 8.04 10.28
C PRO A 136 13.33 7.65 11.62
N LEU A 137 12.00 7.57 11.71
CA LEU A 137 11.30 7.15 12.94
C LEU A 137 11.59 5.68 13.27
N ASP A 138 11.67 4.81 12.26
CA ASP A 138 12.02 3.40 12.44
C ASP A 138 13.45 3.26 12.98
N ARG A 139 14.39 4.05 12.43
CA ARG A 139 15.78 4.10 12.91
C ARG A 139 15.87 4.65 14.34
N ILE A 140 15.10 5.69 14.67
CA ILE A 140 15.02 6.20 16.04
C ILE A 140 14.56 5.11 17.00
N ARG A 141 13.49 4.37 16.66
CA ARG A 141 13.00 3.26 17.48
C ARG A 141 14.04 2.17 17.68
N GLY A 142 14.77 1.79 16.62
CA GLY A 142 15.85 0.81 16.70
C GLY A 142 17.01 1.25 17.59
N ASN A 143 17.42 2.52 17.50
CA ASN A 143 18.45 3.07 18.38
C ASN A 143 17.97 3.19 19.83
N LEU A 144 16.69 3.53 20.07
CA LEU A 144 16.11 3.55 21.42
C LEU A 144 16.08 2.14 22.04
N ASP A 145 15.83 1.10 21.25
CA ASP A 145 15.95 -0.29 21.71
C ASP A 145 17.39 -0.65 22.10
N GLY A 146 18.38 -0.12 21.37
CA GLY A 146 19.80 -0.21 21.76
C GLY A 146 20.07 0.45 23.11
N ILE A 147 19.51 1.64 23.36
CA ILE A 147 19.64 2.35 24.64
C ILE A 147 19.02 1.56 25.79
N ILE A 148 17.80 1.03 25.60
CA ILE A 148 17.08 0.24 26.62
C ILE A 148 17.88 -1.03 26.98
N GLY A 149 18.54 -1.65 26.01
CA GLY A 149 19.35 -2.85 26.21
C GLY A 149 20.78 -2.60 26.68
N SER A 150 21.26 -1.35 26.68
CA SER A 150 22.64 -1.00 26.99
C SER A 150 22.81 -0.58 28.45
N SER A 151 24.01 -0.80 28.98
CA SER A 151 24.41 -0.38 30.32
C SER A 151 25.69 0.46 30.31
N ASP A 152 26.18 0.82 29.12
CA ASP A 152 27.39 1.62 28.93
C ASP A 152 27.05 3.02 28.39
N PRO A 153 27.40 4.10 29.12
CA PRO A 153 27.05 5.47 28.73
C PRO A 153 27.60 5.88 27.37
N GLU A 154 28.78 5.39 26.96
CA GLU A 154 29.38 5.71 25.65
C GLU A 154 28.59 5.09 24.48
N ASP A 155 28.10 3.87 24.67
CA ASP A 155 27.25 3.18 23.69
C ASP A 155 25.89 3.88 23.56
N ILE A 156 25.28 4.22 24.70
CA ILE A 156 24.06 5.03 24.76
C ILE A 156 24.24 6.38 24.08
N ARG A 157 25.39 7.04 24.29
CA ARG A 157 25.73 8.32 23.64
C ARG A 157 25.79 8.19 22.13
N THR A 158 26.37 7.10 21.63
CA THR A 158 26.44 6.81 20.18
C THR A 158 25.04 6.69 19.59
N HIS A 159 24.14 5.94 20.25
CA HIS A 159 22.75 5.85 19.84
C HIS A 159 22.01 7.19 19.90
N LEU A 160 22.21 7.99 20.96
CA LEU A 160 21.59 9.32 21.09
C LEU A 160 22.02 10.28 19.99
N VAL A 161 23.30 10.24 19.57
CA VAL A 161 23.79 11.04 18.43
C VAL A 161 23.11 10.62 17.13
N ALA A 162 22.94 9.32 16.89
CA ALA A 162 22.24 8.82 15.71
C ALA A 162 20.76 9.22 15.72
N ILE A 163 20.08 9.15 16.88
CA ILE A 163 18.70 9.60 17.06
C ILE A 163 18.58 11.09 16.77
N GLN A 164 19.51 11.90 17.27
CA GLN A 164 19.49 13.35 17.05
C GLN A 164 19.55 13.69 15.56
N ALA A 165 20.45 13.05 14.81
CA ALA A 165 20.58 13.30 13.37
C ALA A 165 19.29 12.98 12.60
N ASP A 166 18.57 11.92 13.00
CA ASP A 166 17.27 11.56 12.42
C ASP A 166 16.15 12.54 12.85
N MET A 167 16.17 12.99 14.11
CA MET A 167 15.21 13.96 14.64
C MET A 167 15.37 15.33 13.98
N ASP A 168 16.59 15.79 13.74
CA ASP A 168 16.87 17.04 13.02
C ASP A 168 16.25 17.02 11.61
N GLY A 169 16.32 15.88 10.93
CA GLY A 169 15.67 15.68 9.63
C GLY A 169 14.15 15.78 9.69
N ILE A 170 13.53 15.21 10.73
CA ILE A 170 12.08 15.30 10.96
C ILE A 170 11.67 16.74 11.29
N MET A 171 12.45 17.42 12.13
CA MET A 171 12.21 18.80 12.53
C MET A 171 12.36 19.79 11.35
N ALA A 172 13.17 19.46 10.35
CA ALA A 172 13.30 20.22 9.11
C ALA A 172 12.18 19.96 8.08
N ASN A 173 11.26 19.03 8.35
CA ASN A 173 10.19 18.70 7.40
C ASN A 173 9.05 19.73 7.43
N ASP A 174 8.88 20.46 6.33
CA ASP A 174 7.84 21.49 6.17
C ASP A 174 6.41 20.93 6.02
N LEU A 175 6.27 19.62 5.78
CA LEU A 175 4.97 18.99 5.58
C LEU A 175 4.24 18.69 6.91
N ILE A 176 4.96 18.75 8.04
CA ILE A 176 4.39 18.50 9.36
C ILE A 176 3.80 19.82 9.89
N PRO A 177 2.51 19.85 10.28
CA PRO A 177 1.90 21.05 10.84
C PRO A 177 2.67 21.58 12.06
N GLU A 178 2.99 22.88 12.01
CA GLU A 178 3.64 23.60 13.09
C GLU A 178 2.73 24.70 13.66
N LYS A 179 2.87 24.95 14.95
CA LYS A 179 2.23 26.07 15.65
C LYS A 179 3.30 26.96 16.23
N THR A 180 3.27 28.24 15.87
CA THR A 180 4.21 29.25 16.35
C THR A 180 3.56 30.19 17.36
N ASN A 181 4.34 30.68 18.32
CA ASN A 181 3.94 31.73 19.24
C ASN A 181 3.85 33.09 18.55
N ALA A 182 3.34 34.09 19.26
CA ALA A 182 3.34 35.49 18.82
C ALA A 182 4.76 36.01 18.49
N ASP A 183 5.79 35.44 19.12
CA ASP A 183 7.20 35.78 18.95
C ASP A 183 7.90 34.98 17.82
N GLY A 184 7.18 34.10 17.12
CA GLY A 184 7.71 33.31 16.00
C GLY A 184 8.42 32.00 16.38
N GLU A 185 8.46 31.64 17.66
CA GLU A 185 9.02 30.36 18.12
C GLU A 185 8.07 29.19 17.86
N ILE A 186 8.59 28.05 17.41
CA ILE A 186 7.81 26.83 17.17
C ILE A 186 7.48 26.16 18.51
N ILE A 187 6.22 26.21 18.92
CA ILE A 187 5.72 25.63 20.18
C ILE A 187 5.41 24.14 20.00
N SER A 188 4.97 23.77 18.81
CA SER A 188 4.49 22.42 18.55
C SER A 188 4.69 22.07 17.08
N LYS A 189 5.22 20.88 16.84
CA LYS A 189 5.33 20.28 15.52
C LYS A 189 4.75 18.88 15.62
N ASN A 190 3.54 18.70 15.11
CA ASN A 190 2.75 17.51 15.39
C ASN A 190 2.17 16.91 14.10
N PRO A 191 2.40 15.62 13.80
CA PRO A 191 1.85 14.97 12.63
C PRO A 191 0.33 14.73 12.74
N VAL A 192 -0.22 14.74 13.95
CA VAL A 192 -1.66 14.63 14.20
C VAL A 192 -2.33 15.97 13.92
N TRP A 193 -3.07 16.03 12.82
CA TRP A 193 -3.69 17.26 12.33
C TRP A 193 -5.05 17.59 12.95
N LEU A 194 -5.81 16.58 13.43
CA LEU A 194 -7.17 16.79 13.94
C LEU A 194 -7.21 16.96 15.47
N PHE A 195 -6.61 16.03 16.21
CA PHE A 195 -6.60 16.00 17.67
C PHE A 195 -5.18 15.73 18.19
N SER A 196 -4.31 16.72 18.03
CA SER A 196 -2.91 16.65 18.45
C SER A 196 -2.78 16.41 19.96
N THR A 197 -1.89 15.50 20.35
CA THR A 197 -1.56 15.22 21.76
C THR A 197 -0.12 15.64 22.07
N GLU A 198 0.19 15.81 23.35
CA GLU A 198 1.56 16.08 23.80
C GLU A 198 2.52 14.90 23.52
N SER A 199 2.02 13.66 23.52
CA SER A 199 2.82 12.47 23.20
C SER A 199 3.29 12.42 21.75
N THR A 200 2.58 13.09 20.84
CA THR A 200 2.89 13.11 19.41
C THR A 200 3.62 14.37 18.97
N ASN A 201 3.95 15.28 19.89
CA ASN A 201 4.63 16.54 19.59
C ASN A 201 6.15 16.34 19.48
N PHE A 202 6.72 16.49 18.29
CA PHE A 202 8.15 16.29 18.05
C PHE A 202 9.04 17.30 18.78
N VAL A 203 8.57 18.53 19.02
CA VAL A 203 9.31 19.53 19.83
C VAL A 203 9.54 18.99 21.25
N ARG A 204 8.49 18.44 21.87
CA ARG A 204 8.57 17.87 23.21
C ARG A 204 9.38 16.59 23.27
N ILE A 205 9.31 15.77 22.21
CA ILE A 205 10.13 14.57 22.08
C ILE A 205 11.61 14.95 22.01
N GLN A 206 11.95 16.00 21.25
CA GLN A 206 13.30 16.56 21.17
C GLN A 206 13.80 17.05 22.54
N GLU A 207 12.99 17.82 23.29
CA GLU A 207 13.35 18.26 24.64
C GLU A 207 13.60 17.09 25.62
N ASN A 208 12.80 16.02 25.52
CA ASN A 208 13.01 14.81 26.31
C ASN A 208 14.32 14.10 25.93
N LEU A 209 14.67 14.08 24.65
CA LEU A 209 15.93 13.53 24.16
C LEU A 209 17.14 14.34 24.68
N ASP A 210 17.04 15.67 24.66
CA ASP A 210 18.08 16.55 25.20
C ASP A 210 18.27 16.35 26.70
N THR A 211 17.16 16.22 27.43
CA THR A 211 17.18 15.89 28.86
C THR A 211 17.80 14.53 29.12
N LEU A 212 17.45 13.51 28.32
CA LEU A 212 18.00 12.17 28.42
C LEU A 212 19.52 12.18 28.18
N ARG A 213 19.98 12.89 27.15
CA ARG A 213 21.39 13.08 26.85
C ARG A 213 22.15 13.73 27.99
N ALA A 214 21.60 14.80 28.57
CA ALA A 214 22.19 15.45 29.73
C ALA A 214 22.25 14.53 30.97
N SER A 215 21.25 13.66 31.16
CA SER A 215 21.27 12.65 32.23
C SER A 215 22.36 11.61 32.00
N VAL A 216 22.53 11.11 30.77
CA VAL A 216 23.58 10.15 30.42
C VAL A 216 24.97 10.74 30.64
N ASP A 217 25.21 11.97 30.19
CA ASP A 217 26.50 12.65 30.40
C ASP A 217 26.82 12.83 31.90
N LYS A 218 25.80 13.04 32.76
CA LYS A 218 25.99 13.06 34.22
C LYS A 218 26.28 11.68 34.80
N ILE A 219 25.53 10.65 34.39
CA ILE A 219 25.70 9.27 34.88
C ILE A 219 27.08 8.72 34.51
N ALA A 220 27.61 9.10 33.35
CA ALA A 220 28.96 8.71 32.92
C ALA A 220 30.07 9.12 33.90
N THR A 221 29.85 10.16 34.71
CA THR A 221 30.81 10.62 35.73
C THR A 221 30.74 9.84 37.05
N VAL A 222 29.71 9.03 37.24
CA VAL A 222 29.45 8.29 38.47
C VAL A 222 30.13 6.91 38.41
N PRO A 223 30.74 6.43 39.51
CA PRO A 223 31.34 5.09 39.56
C PRO A 223 30.33 3.99 39.24
N LYS A 224 30.73 3.03 38.38
CA LYS A 224 29.87 1.95 37.87
C LYS A 224 29.39 0.97 38.94
N ASP A 225 30.09 0.90 40.07
CA ASP A 225 29.77 0.06 41.23
C ASP A 225 28.81 0.73 42.23
N SER A 226 28.46 2.00 42.00
CA SER A 226 27.55 2.73 42.88
C SER A 226 26.08 2.41 42.58
N SER A 227 25.25 2.40 43.63
CA SER A 227 23.80 2.28 43.48
C SER A 227 23.21 3.43 42.66
N ALA A 228 23.80 4.62 42.75
CA ALA A 228 23.38 5.79 41.97
C ALA A 228 23.54 5.57 40.46
N TYR A 229 24.62 4.90 40.03
CA TYR A 229 24.83 4.56 38.63
C TYR A 229 23.75 3.60 38.10
N HIS A 230 23.47 2.53 38.84
CA HIS A 230 22.44 1.56 38.43
C HIS A 230 21.04 2.18 38.39
N THR A 231 20.69 3.01 39.37
CA THR A 231 19.41 3.74 39.37
C THR A 231 19.33 4.73 38.23
N GLY A 232 20.41 5.47 37.94
CA GLY A 232 20.47 6.38 36.80
C GLY A 232 20.30 5.65 35.48
N MET A 233 20.92 4.48 35.32
CA MET A 233 20.80 3.68 34.11
C MET A 233 19.38 3.14 33.90
N MET A 234 18.69 2.74 34.98
CA MET A 234 17.27 2.37 34.92
C MET A 234 16.39 3.55 34.49
N ASP A 235 16.59 4.75 35.05
CA ASP A 235 15.85 5.96 34.64
C ASP A 235 16.10 6.31 33.16
N VAL A 236 17.33 6.15 32.67
CA VAL A 236 17.66 6.32 31.24
C VAL A 236 16.89 5.33 30.36
N SER A 237 16.85 4.06 30.75
CA SER A 237 16.08 3.02 30.04
C SER A 237 14.58 3.33 30.03
N ASP A 238 14.00 3.71 31.16
CA ASP A 238 12.57 4.01 31.28
C ASP A 238 12.17 5.24 30.44
N ARG A 239 13.03 6.28 30.44
CA ARG A 239 12.83 7.47 29.59
C ARG A 239 12.95 7.13 28.11
N ALA A 240 13.93 6.31 27.73
CA ALA A 240 14.08 5.86 26.34
C ALA A 240 12.84 5.07 25.87
N LEU A 241 12.27 4.23 26.73
CA LEU A 241 11.02 3.52 26.46
C LEU A 241 9.83 4.47 26.27
N LEU A 242 9.73 5.52 27.09
CA LEU A 242 8.69 6.54 26.97
C LEU A 242 8.82 7.32 25.65
N ILE A 243 10.03 7.74 25.29
CA ILE A 243 10.31 8.39 24.01
C ILE A 243 9.96 7.46 22.84
N LYS A 244 10.34 6.18 22.92
CA LYS A 244 10.00 5.17 21.91
C LYS A 244 8.49 5.06 21.74
N THR A 245 7.74 5.05 22.83
CA THR A 245 6.27 4.97 22.81
C THR A 245 5.66 6.20 22.14
N ASN A 246 6.13 7.39 22.48
CA ASN A 246 5.70 8.64 21.84
C ASN A 246 5.96 8.64 20.31
N ILE A 247 7.13 8.14 19.87
CA ILE A 247 7.45 7.96 18.45
C ILE A 247 6.49 6.95 17.78
N MET A 248 6.18 5.84 18.45
CA MET A 248 5.23 4.85 17.95
C MET A 248 3.82 5.44 17.80
N ASP A 249 3.38 6.27 18.74
CA ASP A 249 2.08 6.95 18.68
C ASP A 249 2.02 7.96 17.51
N ALA A 250 3.14 8.62 17.20
CA ALA A 250 3.23 9.58 16.09
C ALA A 250 3.30 8.90 14.70
N THR A 251 3.88 7.70 14.62
CA THR A 251 4.19 7.01 13.36
C THR A 251 2.97 6.81 12.42
N PRO A 252 1.78 6.36 12.89
CA PRO A 252 0.61 6.19 12.02
C PRO A 252 0.19 7.47 11.30
N TYR A 253 0.34 8.62 11.94
CA TYR A 253 -0.07 9.91 11.39
C TYR A 253 0.91 10.46 10.37
N MET A 254 2.18 10.01 10.42
CA MET A 254 3.15 10.29 9.38
C MET A 254 2.84 9.51 8.10
N TYR A 255 2.35 8.26 8.21
CA TYR A 255 1.84 7.53 7.05
C TYR A 255 0.61 8.22 6.45
N VAL A 256 -0.35 8.58 7.30
CA VAL A 256 -1.64 9.18 6.91
C VAL A 256 -1.60 10.70 7.07
N SER A 257 -0.56 11.33 6.50
CA SER A 257 -0.44 12.78 6.50
C SER A 257 -1.48 13.41 5.56
N VAL A 258 -1.86 14.66 5.83
CA VAL A 258 -2.81 15.41 4.98
C VAL A 258 -2.29 15.49 3.54
N ALA A 259 -0.98 15.71 3.37
CA ALA A 259 -0.34 15.71 2.06
C ALA A 259 -0.49 14.35 1.35
N ASN A 260 -0.21 13.25 2.04
CA ASN A 260 -0.32 11.90 1.46
C ASN A 260 -1.76 11.56 1.07
N LEU A 261 -2.75 11.96 1.88
CA LEU A 261 -4.17 11.80 1.56
C LEU A 261 -4.57 12.60 0.30
N MET A 262 -4.10 13.84 0.18
CA MET A 262 -4.35 14.69 -0.98
C MET A 262 -3.72 14.08 -2.24
N PHE A 263 -2.45 13.67 -2.17
CA PHE A 263 -1.78 13.03 -3.29
C PHE A 263 -2.50 11.74 -3.70
N THR A 264 -2.88 10.88 -2.76
CA THR A 264 -3.62 9.64 -3.04
C THR A 264 -4.95 9.94 -3.75
N THR A 265 -5.66 10.99 -3.34
CA THR A 265 -6.91 11.41 -3.99
C THR A 265 -6.67 11.88 -5.42
N VAL A 266 -5.62 12.68 -5.65
CA VAL A 266 -5.22 13.13 -6.99
C VAL A 266 -4.84 11.94 -7.89
N TRP A 267 -4.11 10.96 -7.35
CA TRP A 267 -3.76 9.73 -8.07
C TRP A 267 -4.98 8.94 -8.53
N ILE A 268 -5.93 8.72 -7.62
CA ILE A 268 -7.18 8.01 -7.93
C ILE A 268 -7.97 8.79 -8.98
N ALA A 269 -8.08 10.12 -8.85
CA ALA A 269 -8.79 10.96 -9.81
C ALA A 269 -8.13 10.91 -11.21
N ALA A 270 -6.80 10.94 -11.29
CA ALA A 270 -6.07 10.82 -12.54
C ALA A 270 -6.32 9.49 -13.24
N LEU A 271 -6.27 8.37 -12.49
CA LEU A 271 -6.57 7.04 -13.02
C LEU A 271 -8.02 6.94 -13.51
N LEU A 272 -8.98 7.41 -12.72
CA LEU A 272 -10.40 7.45 -13.11
C LEU A 272 -10.63 8.30 -14.36
N GLY A 273 -9.94 9.44 -14.48
CA GLY A 273 -9.99 10.29 -15.67
C GLY A 273 -9.49 9.58 -16.93
N ILE A 274 -8.38 8.83 -16.82
CA ILE A 274 -7.86 8.01 -17.93
C ILE A 274 -8.86 6.91 -18.31
N PHE A 275 -9.42 6.20 -17.31
CA PHE A 275 -10.42 5.16 -17.57
C PHE A 275 -11.69 5.72 -18.21
N ALA A 276 -12.18 6.87 -17.76
CA ALA A 276 -13.34 7.55 -18.33
C ALA A 276 -13.08 7.98 -19.78
N ALA A 277 -11.90 8.53 -20.08
CA ALA A 277 -11.50 8.90 -21.44
C ALA A 277 -11.44 7.67 -22.37
N LEU A 278 -10.89 6.55 -21.88
CA LEU A 278 -10.84 5.28 -22.61
C LEU A 278 -12.24 4.70 -22.86
N LYS A 279 -13.13 4.76 -21.86
CA LYS A 279 -14.52 4.30 -21.98
C LYS A 279 -15.27 5.12 -23.05
N ARG A 280 -15.18 6.45 -22.98
CA ARG A 280 -15.82 7.35 -23.96
C ARG A 280 -15.34 7.11 -25.39
N LYS A 281 -14.02 6.90 -25.58
CA LYS A 281 -13.46 6.56 -26.91
C LYS A 281 -13.92 5.19 -27.41
N LYS A 282 -14.07 4.20 -26.52
CA LYS A 282 -14.60 2.87 -26.87
C LYS A 282 -16.07 2.92 -27.28
N GLU A 283 -16.88 3.74 -26.62
CA GLU A 283 -18.30 3.96 -26.97
C GLU A 283 -18.43 4.65 -28.34
N GLN A 284 -17.64 5.70 -28.62
CA GLN A 284 -17.60 6.36 -29.94
C GLN A 284 -17.22 5.41 -31.09
N LEU A 285 -16.36 4.42 -30.82
CA LEU A 285 -16.02 3.40 -31.81
C LEU A 285 -17.15 2.40 -32.04
N LYS A 286 -17.89 2.02 -30.98
CA LYS A 286 -19.04 1.13 -31.11
C LYS A 286 -20.19 1.78 -31.88
N GLU A 287 -20.50 3.04 -31.60
CA GLU A 287 -21.52 3.80 -32.34
C GLU A 287 -21.15 3.95 -33.83
N ALA A 288 -19.86 4.12 -34.15
CA ALA A 288 -19.40 4.17 -35.53
C ALA A 288 -19.51 2.81 -36.26
N ASP A 289 -19.32 1.70 -35.55
CA ASP A 289 -19.47 0.33 -36.09
C ASP A 289 -20.97 -0.04 -36.27
N ASP A 290 -21.86 0.40 -35.37
CA ASP A 290 -23.32 0.16 -35.44
C ASP A 290 -24.02 0.98 -36.55
N VAL A 291 -23.51 2.18 -36.87
CA VAL A 291 -24.06 3.04 -37.92
C VAL A 291 -23.65 2.61 -39.33
N GLY A 292 -22.75 1.60 -39.46
CA GLY A 292 -22.44 0.98 -40.74
C GLY A 292 -21.74 1.91 -41.74
N VAL A 293 -20.44 2.13 -41.54
CA VAL A 293 -19.49 2.50 -42.62
C VAL A 293 -18.30 1.55 -42.57
#